data_AF-A0A9X4FHR7-F1
#
_entry.id   AF-A0A9X4FHR7-F1
#
_cell.length_a   1.000
_cell.length_b   1.000
_cell.length_c   1.000
_cell.angle_alpha   90.00
_cell.angle_beta   90.00
_cell.angle_gamma   90.00
#
_symmetry.space_group_name_H-M   'P 1'
#
loop_
_entity.id
_entity.type
_entity.pdbx_description
1 polymer ?
#
loop_
_entity_poly.entity_id
_entity_poly.type
_entity_poly.pdbx_seq_one_letter_code
_entity_poly.pdbx_strand_id
1 'polypeptide(L)'
;MIREIKITSVAILSLFAVIGCGSDNNHNDKSEQSVALDNRYYTDMYHWNNSKGLNVTALGRGINMGNYLESPTYEGEWNNNLIIQASDFRNINQTGFASVRIPVRWSAHTLTNDPNIIDDTFLSRVQEVVDQAIQEDLKVIINTHHFDELFYDDKDFDYQRSRLLKFWDQISKRFPISQYNQDQLIFEFLNEPHEDVGIKEWNHRLNLKH
;
A
#
# COMPACT_ATOMS: atom_id res chain seq x y z
N MET A 1 -40.92 -2.96 -30.74
CA MET A 1 -41.58 -2.23 -29.64
C MET A 1 -40.77 -2.53 -28.39
N ILE A 2 -39.87 -1.60 -28.06
CA ILE A 2 -38.86 -1.73 -27.01
C ILE A 2 -39.56 -1.45 -25.67
N ARG A 3 -39.37 -2.32 -24.67
CA ARG A 3 -39.80 -2.07 -23.29
C ARG A 3 -38.55 -2.06 -22.41
N GLU A 4 -38.12 -0.86 -22.05
CA GLU A 4 -37.10 -0.60 -21.05
C GLU A 4 -37.63 -0.96 -19.66
N ILE A 5 -36.81 -1.66 -18.87
CA ILE A 5 -37.03 -1.89 -17.44
C ILE A 5 -36.01 -1.04 -16.69
N LYS A 6 -36.52 -0.02 -15.97
CA LYS A 6 -35.75 0.83 -15.06
C LYS A 6 -35.49 0.07 -13.76
N ILE A 7 -34.22 -0.07 -13.37
CA ILE A 7 -33.83 -0.45 -12.02
C ILE A 7 -33.14 0.77 -11.40
N THR A 8 -33.84 1.42 -10.48
CA THR A 8 -33.33 2.52 -9.66
C THR A 8 -32.56 1.94 -8.48
N SER A 9 -31.24 2.08 -8.47
CA SER A 9 -30.43 1.94 -7.25
C SER A 9 -30.18 3.31 -6.65
N VAL A 10 -30.62 3.48 -5.40
CA VAL A 10 -30.37 4.64 -4.55
C VAL A 10 -28.99 4.45 -3.93
N ALA A 11 -28.02 5.29 -4.32
CA ALA A 11 -26.78 5.47 -3.58
C ALA A 11 -26.87 6.82 -2.84
N ILE A 12 -26.95 6.74 -1.51
CA ILE A 12 -26.85 7.89 -0.61
C ILE A 12 -25.37 8.26 -0.56
N LEU A 13 -24.99 9.34 -1.23
CA LEU A 13 -23.66 9.95 -1.11
C LEU A 13 -23.72 11.05 -0.05
N SER A 14 -23.04 10.82 1.07
CA SER A 14 -22.80 11.82 2.10
C SER A 14 -21.83 12.89 1.57
N LEU A 15 -22.36 14.08 1.30
CA LEU A 15 -21.63 15.21 0.75
C LEU A 15 -20.98 16.02 1.89
N PHE A 16 -19.66 15.96 2.06
CA PHE A 16 -18.93 16.99 2.81
C PHE A 16 -18.73 18.22 1.93
N ALA A 17 -19.43 19.30 2.28
CA ALA A 17 -19.34 20.59 1.62
C ALA A 17 -18.04 21.32 2.02
N VAL A 18 -17.13 21.53 1.06
CA VAL A 18 -16.09 22.55 1.17
C VAL A 18 -16.69 23.86 0.65
N ILE A 19 -17.06 24.76 1.56
CA ILE A 19 -17.53 26.10 1.23
C ILE A 19 -16.32 26.95 0.83
N GLY A 20 -16.10 27.09 -0.47
CA GLY A 20 -15.26 28.14 -1.05
C GLY A 20 -16.06 29.43 -1.15
N CYS A 21 -15.59 30.50 -0.51
CA CYS A 21 -16.17 31.83 -0.60
C CYS A 21 -15.91 32.46 -1.98
N GLY A 22 -16.98 32.90 -2.65
CA GLY A 22 -16.92 33.73 -3.86
C GLY A 22 -18.33 34.23 -4.22
N SER A 23 -18.54 35.54 -4.13
CA SER A 23 -19.83 36.22 -4.30
C SER A 23 -20.25 36.36 -5.78
N ASP A 24 -21.55 36.19 -5.99
CA ASP A 24 -22.47 36.80 -6.98
C ASP A 24 -22.57 36.34 -8.45
N ASN A 25 -23.76 35.75 -8.68
CA ASN A 25 -24.77 36.00 -9.71
C ASN A 25 -24.60 35.52 -11.18
N ASN A 26 -25.53 34.61 -11.52
CA ASN A 26 -26.13 34.32 -12.83
C ASN A 26 -25.20 33.92 -13.99
N HIS A 27 -25.14 32.62 -14.27
CA HIS A 27 -25.77 32.03 -15.47
C HIS A 27 -25.66 30.50 -15.45
N ASN A 28 -26.77 29.83 -15.76
CA ASN A 28 -26.79 28.41 -16.10
C ASN A 28 -25.97 28.20 -17.38
N ASP A 29 -24.77 27.64 -17.26
CA ASP A 29 -24.19 26.87 -18.36
C ASP A 29 -23.34 25.72 -17.78
N LYS A 30 -23.70 24.48 -18.12
CA LYS A 30 -22.90 23.30 -17.78
C LYS A 30 -21.77 23.21 -18.80
N SER A 31 -20.78 24.10 -18.70
CA SER A 31 -19.51 23.87 -19.36
C SER A 31 -18.72 22.87 -18.54
N GLU A 32 -18.37 21.72 -19.12
CA GLU A 32 -17.33 20.85 -18.57
C GLU A 32 -16.09 21.73 -18.32
N GLN A 33 -15.71 21.90 -17.05
CA GLN A 33 -14.44 22.53 -16.73
C GLN A 33 -13.34 21.56 -17.13
N SER A 34 -12.84 21.69 -18.36
CA SER A 34 -11.59 21.06 -18.75
C SER A 34 -10.48 21.72 -17.94
N VAL A 35 -9.96 21.01 -16.94
CA VAL A 35 -8.70 21.40 -16.30
C VAL A 35 -7.59 21.15 -17.32
N ALA A 36 -7.24 22.18 -18.09
CA ALA A 36 -6.06 22.17 -18.92
C ALA A 36 -4.85 22.33 -17.99
N LEU A 37 -4.22 21.21 -17.64
CA LEU A 37 -2.98 21.25 -16.90
C LEU A 37 -1.90 21.93 -17.76
N ASP A 38 -1.05 22.72 -17.13
CA ASP A 38 0.11 23.34 -17.79
C ASP A 38 0.95 22.27 -18.50
N ASN A 39 1.53 22.57 -19.66
CA ASN A 39 2.40 21.64 -20.40
C ASN A 39 3.50 21.04 -19.52
N ARG A 40 3.91 21.67 -18.42
CA ARG A 40 4.84 21.11 -17.42
C ARG A 40 4.34 19.84 -16.72
N TYR A 41 3.03 19.60 -16.70
CA TYR A 41 2.43 18.35 -16.22
C TYR A 41 2.40 17.26 -17.30
N TYR A 42 2.56 17.62 -18.57
CA TYR A 42 2.58 16.71 -19.72
C TYR A 42 3.97 16.52 -20.33
N THR A 43 4.92 17.41 -20.04
CA THR A 43 6.33 17.15 -20.32
C THR A 43 6.77 16.05 -19.40
N ASP A 44 7.32 14.99 -19.97
CA ASP A 44 8.14 13.98 -19.30
C ASP A 44 9.22 14.70 -18.46
N MET A 45 8.88 15.18 -17.26
CA MET A 45 9.83 15.87 -16.38
C MET A 45 10.99 14.93 -16.00
N TYR A 46 10.79 13.64 -16.27
CA TYR A 46 11.81 12.66 -16.51
C TYR A 46 11.42 11.88 -17.78
N HIS A 47 12.05 12.14 -18.93
CA HIS A 47 12.12 11.09 -19.96
C HIS A 47 12.58 9.79 -19.30
N TRP A 48 12.18 8.64 -19.83
CA TRP A 48 12.59 7.31 -19.38
C TRP A 48 14.13 7.25 -19.23
N ASN A 49 14.63 7.66 -18.07
CA ASN A 49 16.04 7.91 -17.93
C ASN A 49 16.71 6.55 -17.77
N ASN A 50 17.90 6.41 -18.36
CA ASN A 50 18.70 5.18 -18.23
C ASN A 50 18.99 4.82 -16.76
N SER A 51 18.78 5.76 -15.82
CA SER A 51 18.96 5.59 -14.38
C SER A 51 17.67 5.32 -13.58
N LYS A 52 16.50 5.21 -14.22
CA LYS A 52 15.19 4.93 -13.58
C LYS A 52 14.80 5.85 -12.42
N GLY A 53 15.36 7.06 -12.38
CA GLY A 53 15.17 8.03 -11.29
C GLY A 53 16.03 7.79 -10.04
N LEU A 54 16.89 6.75 -10.02
CA LEU A 54 17.79 6.44 -8.89
C LEU A 54 18.79 7.57 -8.59
N ASN A 55 19.20 8.31 -9.61
CA ASN A 55 20.14 9.44 -9.44
C ASN A 55 19.46 10.72 -8.92
N VAL A 56 18.13 10.76 -8.90
CA VAL A 56 17.35 11.91 -8.42
C VAL A 56 16.72 11.61 -7.06
N THR A 57 16.38 10.36 -6.81
CA THR A 57 15.81 9.86 -5.54
C THR A 57 16.34 8.46 -5.25
N ALA A 58 16.52 8.10 -3.98
CA ALA A 58 17.04 6.79 -3.60
C ALA A 58 16.18 5.60 -4.06
N LEU A 59 14.88 5.81 -4.31
CA LEU A 59 13.90 4.79 -4.71
C LEU A 59 13.63 4.72 -6.22
N GLY A 60 13.93 5.79 -6.96
CA GLY A 60 13.50 5.96 -8.34
C GLY A 60 11.97 5.88 -8.49
N ARG A 61 11.50 5.46 -9.67
CA ARG A 61 10.07 5.25 -9.91
C ARG A 61 9.60 3.95 -9.27
N GLY A 62 8.48 4.02 -8.55
CA GLY A 62 7.88 2.88 -7.84
C GLY A 62 6.51 2.47 -8.38
N ILE A 63 6.16 1.21 -8.19
CA ILE A 63 4.81 0.65 -8.44
C ILE A 63 4.33 -0.18 -7.23
N ASN A 64 3.03 -0.24 -6.99
CA ASN A 64 2.43 -1.08 -5.94
C ASN A 64 1.96 -2.42 -6.51
N MET A 65 2.33 -3.51 -5.85
CA MET A 65 1.83 -4.88 -6.08
C MET A 65 0.56 -5.12 -5.26
N GLY A 66 -0.48 -4.32 -5.55
CA GLY A 66 -1.72 -4.34 -4.77
C GLY A 66 -2.67 -5.50 -5.10
N ASN A 67 -3.53 -5.81 -4.13
CA ASN A 67 -4.55 -6.85 -4.11
C ASN A 67 -4.05 -8.30 -4.15
N TYR A 68 -2.79 -8.53 -3.76
CA TYR A 68 -2.19 -9.86 -3.70
C TYR A 68 -2.00 -10.30 -2.24
N LEU A 69 -0.86 -9.98 -1.63
CA LEU A 69 -0.45 -10.47 -0.31
C LEU A 69 -1.15 -9.74 0.86
N GLU A 70 -1.91 -8.70 0.58
CA GLU A 70 -2.76 -8.01 1.55
C GLU A 70 -4.22 -8.49 1.54
N SER A 71 -4.56 -9.45 0.70
CA SER A 71 -5.91 -10.01 0.67
C SER A 71 -6.28 -10.72 1.99
N PRO A 72 -7.59 -10.84 2.34
CA PRO A 72 -8.04 -11.28 3.66
C PRO A 72 -7.74 -12.74 4.00
N THR A 73 -7.68 -13.63 3.00
CA THR A 73 -7.68 -15.08 3.23
C THR A 73 -6.50 -15.78 2.56
N TYR A 74 -6.23 -15.49 1.29
CA TYR A 74 -5.13 -16.10 0.53
C TYR A 74 -4.72 -15.22 -0.65
N GLU A 75 -3.44 -15.26 -1.03
CA GLU A 75 -2.92 -14.52 -2.18
C GLU A 75 -3.74 -14.80 -3.44
N GLY A 76 -4.30 -13.73 -4.03
CA GLY A 76 -5.10 -13.80 -5.25
C GLY A 76 -6.63 -13.82 -5.03
N GLU A 77 -7.11 -13.82 -3.78
CA GLU A 77 -8.54 -13.73 -3.46
C GLU A 77 -9.21 -12.52 -4.15
N TRP A 78 -8.55 -11.37 -4.18
CA TRP A 78 -9.07 -10.15 -4.80
C TRP A 78 -8.76 -10.04 -6.31
N ASN A 79 -7.95 -10.95 -6.87
CA ASN A 79 -7.44 -10.89 -8.25
C ASN A 79 -7.79 -12.14 -9.07
N ASN A 80 -8.97 -12.74 -8.85
CA ASN A 80 -9.43 -13.93 -9.58
C ASN A 80 -8.45 -15.12 -9.51
N ASN A 81 -7.84 -15.36 -8.34
CA ASN A 81 -6.81 -16.38 -8.08
C ASN A 81 -5.47 -16.16 -8.79
N LEU A 82 -5.22 -14.96 -9.34
CA LEU A 82 -3.89 -14.59 -9.83
C LEU A 82 -2.98 -14.29 -8.64
N ILE A 83 -1.78 -14.88 -8.67
CA ILE A 83 -0.72 -14.65 -7.69
C ILE A 83 0.47 -13.98 -8.37
N ILE A 84 1.32 -13.31 -7.59
CA ILE A 84 2.51 -12.64 -8.12
C ILE A 84 3.46 -13.67 -8.74
N GLN A 85 3.91 -13.43 -9.96
CA GLN A 85 4.89 -14.25 -10.67
C GLN A 85 6.24 -13.55 -10.75
N ALA A 86 7.32 -14.32 -10.80
CA ALA A 86 8.67 -13.77 -11.02
C ALA A 86 8.77 -12.94 -12.32
N SER A 87 7.99 -13.31 -13.35
CA SER A 87 7.92 -12.55 -14.61
C SER A 87 7.35 -11.14 -14.44
N ASP A 88 6.53 -10.89 -13.43
CA ASP A 88 5.96 -9.57 -13.18
C ASP A 88 7.07 -8.58 -12.81
N PHE A 89 8.02 -9.01 -11.97
CA PHE A 89 9.17 -8.18 -11.59
C PHE A 89 10.11 -7.89 -12.76
N ARG A 90 10.35 -8.88 -13.62
CA ARG A 90 11.08 -8.65 -14.87
C ARG A 90 10.41 -7.60 -15.73
N ASN A 91 9.09 -7.73 -15.93
CA ASN A 91 8.32 -6.78 -16.73
C ASN A 91 8.34 -5.39 -16.12
N ILE A 92 8.20 -5.28 -14.79
CA ILE A 92 8.27 -4.01 -14.04
C ILE A 92 9.65 -3.34 -14.23
N ASN A 93 10.74 -4.09 -14.06
CA ASN A 93 12.09 -3.58 -14.27
C ASN A 93 12.29 -3.09 -15.72
N GLN A 94 11.89 -3.91 -16.71
CA GLN A 94 11.99 -3.57 -18.14
C GLN A 94 11.13 -2.37 -18.52
N THR A 95 10.01 -2.19 -17.81
CA THR A 95 9.13 -1.01 -17.86
C THR A 95 9.68 0.15 -17.02
N GLY A 96 10.98 0.17 -16.73
CA GLY A 96 11.68 1.35 -16.22
C GLY A 96 11.38 1.73 -14.76
N PHE A 97 10.65 0.88 -14.03
CA PHE A 97 10.52 1.02 -12.59
C PHE A 97 11.80 0.57 -11.89
N ALA A 98 12.11 1.22 -10.77
CA ALA A 98 13.27 0.95 -9.92
C ALA A 98 12.87 0.37 -8.55
N SER A 99 11.61 0.54 -8.15
CA SER A 99 11.11 0.02 -6.88
C SER A 99 9.72 -0.60 -7.00
N VAL A 100 9.45 -1.55 -6.11
CA VAL A 100 8.13 -2.14 -5.90
C VAL A 100 7.75 -2.02 -4.44
N ARG A 101 6.50 -1.65 -4.20
CA ARG A 101 5.86 -1.75 -2.89
C ARG A 101 4.96 -2.96 -2.86
N ILE A 102 5.13 -3.81 -1.87
CA ILE A 102 4.41 -5.07 -1.68
C ILE A 102 3.60 -4.94 -0.38
N PRO A 103 2.32 -4.54 -0.47
CA PRO A 103 1.38 -4.60 0.64
C PRO A 103 1.27 -6.01 1.22
N VAL A 104 1.30 -6.16 2.54
CA VAL A 104 1.13 -7.47 3.21
C VAL A 104 0.17 -7.38 4.39
N ARG A 105 -0.79 -8.32 4.47
CA ARG A 105 -1.74 -8.45 5.59
C ARG A 105 -1.30 -9.56 6.54
N TRP A 106 -0.33 -9.26 7.40
CA TRP A 106 0.19 -10.24 8.36
C TRP A 106 -0.87 -10.77 9.34
N SER A 107 -1.82 -9.93 9.75
CA SER A 107 -2.84 -10.30 10.74
C SER A 107 -3.73 -11.46 10.29
N ALA A 108 -4.00 -11.58 8.99
CA ALA A 108 -4.75 -12.69 8.41
C ALA A 108 -4.02 -14.04 8.47
N HIS A 109 -2.69 -14.00 8.52
CA HIS A 109 -1.81 -15.17 8.49
C HIS A 109 -1.09 -15.39 9.81
N THR A 110 -1.68 -14.96 10.91
CA THR A 110 -1.07 -15.06 12.23
C THR A 110 -2.01 -15.73 13.22
N LEU A 111 -1.45 -16.60 14.07
CA LEU A 111 -2.18 -17.13 15.22
C LEU A 111 -2.74 -16.01 16.10
N THR A 112 -3.97 -16.17 16.57
CA THR A 112 -4.63 -15.19 17.45
C THR A 112 -4.09 -15.25 18.88
N ASN A 113 -3.61 -16.40 19.33
CA ASN A 113 -2.98 -16.57 20.65
C ASN A 113 -1.49 -16.19 20.64
N ASP A 114 -0.97 -15.76 21.79
CA ASP A 114 0.47 -15.62 22.06
C ASP A 114 1.18 -16.95 21.70
N PRO A 115 2.29 -16.96 20.93
CA PRO A 115 3.15 -15.85 20.52
C PRO A 115 2.78 -15.05 19.28
N ASN A 116 1.56 -15.19 18.77
CA ASN A 116 1.13 -14.56 17.52
C ASN A 116 2.09 -14.90 16.38
N ILE A 117 2.34 -16.20 16.23
CA ILE A 117 3.24 -16.74 15.22
C ILE A 117 2.63 -16.55 13.84
N ILE A 118 3.39 -15.92 12.95
CA ILE A 118 3.05 -15.82 11.52
C ILE A 118 3.20 -17.20 10.91
N ASP A 119 2.22 -17.61 10.10
CA ASP A 119 2.27 -18.85 9.35
C ASP A 119 3.56 -18.91 8.50
N ASP A 120 4.34 -19.97 8.72
CA ASP A 120 5.66 -20.11 8.10
C ASP A 120 5.57 -20.28 6.58
N THR A 121 4.49 -20.87 6.08
CA THR A 121 4.27 -21.02 4.63
C THR A 121 4.03 -19.67 4.00
N PHE A 122 3.17 -18.84 4.60
CA PHE A 122 2.92 -17.48 4.16
C PHE A 122 4.17 -16.60 4.27
N LEU A 123 4.89 -16.65 5.39
CA LEU A 123 6.12 -15.87 5.56
C LEU A 123 7.21 -16.27 4.54
N SER A 124 7.30 -17.55 4.20
CA SER A 124 8.18 -18.06 3.14
C SER A 124 7.73 -17.59 1.76
N ARG A 125 6.41 -17.52 1.51
CA ARG A 125 5.87 -16.97 0.28
C ARG A 125 6.19 -15.47 0.13
N VAL A 126 6.04 -14.67 1.20
CA VAL A 126 6.43 -13.25 1.16
C VAL A 126 7.92 -13.11 0.87
N GLN A 127 8.76 -13.93 1.52
CA GLN A 127 10.20 -13.93 1.25
C GLN A 127 10.52 -14.26 -0.21
N GLU A 128 9.87 -15.27 -0.78
CA GLU A 128 10.03 -15.63 -2.19
C GLU A 128 9.74 -14.43 -3.12
N VAL A 129 8.63 -13.74 -2.88
CA VAL A 129 8.22 -12.57 -3.68
C VAL A 129 9.21 -11.41 -3.54
N VAL A 130 9.70 -11.14 -2.31
CA VAL A 130 10.74 -10.13 -2.05
C VAL A 130 12.04 -10.49 -2.78
N ASP A 131 12.47 -11.75 -2.70
CA ASP A 131 13.70 -12.23 -3.33
C ASP A 131 13.61 -12.14 -4.86
N GLN A 132 12.46 -12.49 -5.46
CA GLN A 132 12.23 -12.38 -6.90
C GLN A 132 12.31 -10.93 -7.39
N ALA A 133 11.78 -9.98 -6.62
CA ALA A 133 11.89 -8.56 -6.96
C ALA A 133 13.34 -8.06 -6.90
N ILE A 134 14.07 -8.42 -5.84
CA ILE A 134 15.50 -8.06 -5.68
C ILE A 134 16.35 -8.69 -6.79
N GLN A 135 16.07 -9.94 -7.19
CA GLN A 135 16.78 -10.62 -8.28
C GLN A 135 16.64 -9.91 -9.63
N GLU A 136 15.54 -9.17 -9.82
CA GLU A 136 15.30 -8.34 -10.99
C GLU A 136 15.67 -6.86 -10.71
N ASP A 137 16.67 -6.60 -9.85
CA ASP A 137 17.25 -5.28 -9.54
C ASP A 137 16.23 -4.21 -9.09
N LEU A 138 15.12 -4.62 -8.45
CA LEU A 138 14.14 -3.70 -7.87
C LEU A 138 14.40 -3.52 -6.38
N LYS A 139 14.31 -2.26 -5.91
CA LYS A 139 14.21 -1.98 -4.48
C LYS A 139 12.82 -2.37 -3.99
N VAL A 140 12.73 -3.03 -2.85
CA VAL A 140 11.48 -3.57 -2.33
C VAL A 140 11.07 -2.82 -1.07
N ILE A 141 9.80 -2.45 -0.99
CA ILE A 141 9.17 -1.92 0.22
C ILE A 141 8.12 -2.92 0.67
N ILE A 142 8.25 -3.47 1.88
CA ILE A 142 7.19 -4.26 2.51
C ILE A 142 6.61 -3.52 3.70
N ASN A 143 5.34 -3.79 4.01
CA ASN A 143 4.66 -3.13 5.11
C ASN A 143 3.70 -4.04 5.87
N THR A 144 3.07 -3.51 6.91
CA THR A 144 1.81 -4.04 7.44
C THR A 144 0.66 -3.23 6.84
N HIS A 145 -0.16 -3.84 5.97
CA HIS A 145 -1.13 -3.10 5.16
C HIS A 145 -2.52 -2.99 5.81
N HIS A 146 -3.30 -4.07 5.82
CA HIS A 146 -4.61 -4.08 6.46
C HIS A 146 -4.52 -4.69 7.86
N PHE A 147 -4.47 -3.85 8.89
CA PHE A 147 -4.58 -4.28 10.28
C PHE A 147 -5.77 -3.62 10.96
N ASP A 148 -6.96 -3.88 10.42
CA ASP A 148 -8.22 -3.25 10.83
C ASP A 148 -8.46 -3.36 12.34
N GLU A 149 -8.10 -4.48 12.97
CA GLU A 149 -8.26 -4.66 14.42
C GLU A 149 -7.50 -3.61 15.24
N LEU A 150 -6.39 -3.07 14.71
CA LEU A 150 -5.63 -2.00 15.37
C LEU A 150 -6.33 -0.64 15.32
N PHE A 151 -7.20 -0.42 14.33
CA PHE A 151 -7.81 0.90 14.05
C PHE A 151 -9.29 0.98 14.42
N TYR A 152 -10.00 -0.15 14.50
CA TYR A 152 -11.45 -0.16 14.71
C TYR A 152 -11.89 -0.75 16.06
N ASP A 153 -10.97 -1.25 16.90
CA ASP A 153 -11.27 -1.72 18.26
C ASP A 153 -10.41 -1.02 19.32
N ASP A 154 -10.88 0.15 19.74
CA ASP A 154 -10.27 0.97 20.81
C ASP A 154 -10.03 0.22 22.12
N LYS A 155 -10.84 -0.79 22.42
CA LYS A 155 -10.75 -1.52 23.70
C LYS A 155 -9.53 -2.44 23.76
N ASP A 156 -8.98 -2.79 22.60
CA ASP A 156 -7.88 -3.74 22.45
C ASP A 156 -6.61 -3.11 21.84
N PHE A 157 -6.54 -1.77 21.71
CA PHE A 157 -5.41 -1.09 21.06
C PHE A 157 -4.03 -1.54 21.59
N ASP A 158 -3.83 -1.61 22.92
CA ASP A 158 -2.56 -2.02 23.50
C ASP A 158 -2.20 -3.47 23.15
N TYR A 159 -3.20 -4.34 23.10
CA TYR A 159 -3.04 -5.74 22.68
C TYR A 159 -2.70 -5.83 21.19
N GLN A 160 -3.42 -5.12 20.32
CA GLN A 160 -3.15 -5.11 18.88
C GLN A 160 -1.80 -4.46 18.54
N ARG A 161 -1.41 -3.40 19.27
CA ARG A 161 -0.07 -2.83 19.20
C ARG A 161 0.98 -3.86 19.61
N SER A 162 0.76 -4.62 20.68
CA SER A 162 1.67 -5.70 21.07
C SER A 162 1.78 -6.77 19.97
N ARG A 163 0.68 -7.11 19.28
CA ARG A 163 0.71 -8.02 18.13
C ARG A 163 1.54 -7.45 16.98
N LEU A 164 1.36 -6.17 16.63
CA LEU A 164 2.16 -5.50 15.60
C LEU A 164 3.66 -5.60 15.86
N LEU A 165 4.10 -5.36 17.11
CA LEU A 165 5.50 -5.48 17.49
C LEU A 165 6.01 -6.93 17.38
N LYS A 166 5.19 -7.92 17.73
CA LYS A 166 5.52 -9.35 17.55
C LYS A 166 5.59 -9.76 16.08
N PHE A 167 4.80 -9.14 15.20
CA PHE A 167 4.93 -9.34 13.75
C PHE A 167 6.29 -8.82 13.28
N TRP A 168 6.64 -7.59 13.63
CA TRP A 168 7.92 -6.97 13.23
C TRP A 168 9.17 -7.67 13.82
N ASP A 169 9.08 -8.25 15.02
CA ASP A 169 10.13 -9.13 15.54
C ASP A 169 10.34 -10.36 14.64
N GLN A 170 9.28 -11.02 14.19
CA GLN A 170 9.36 -12.16 13.27
C GLN A 170 9.82 -11.76 11.87
N ILE A 171 9.31 -10.64 11.33
CA ILE A 171 9.69 -10.09 10.03
C ILE A 171 11.17 -9.72 10.01
N SER A 172 11.69 -9.04 11.05
CA SER A 172 13.11 -8.67 11.11
C SER A 172 14.05 -9.87 11.20
N LYS A 173 13.61 -10.98 11.83
CA LYS A 173 14.35 -12.25 11.86
C LYS A 173 14.34 -12.97 10.52
N ARG A 174 13.24 -12.88 9.77
CA ARG A 174 13.11 -13.43 8.41
C ARG A 174 13.96 -12.66 7.40
N PHE A 175 14.04 -11.35 7.54
CA PHE A 175 14.75 -10.44 6.64
C PHE A 175 15.90 -9.72 7.35
N PRO A 176 16.96 -10.44 7.76
CA PRO A 176 18.05 -9.83 8.52
C PRO A 176 18.88 -8.88 7.63
N ILE A 177 19.35 -7.77 8.21
CA ILE A 177 20.17 -6.77 7.50
C ILE A 177 21.50 -7.31 6.96
N SER A 178 21.95 -8.46 7.46
CA SER A 178 23.13 -9.17 6.96
C SER A 178 22.89 -9.84 5.60
N GLN A 179 21.63 -10.03 5.21
CA GLN A 179 21.21 -10.62 3.93
C GLN A 179 20.49 -9.59 3.04
N TYR A 180 19.69 -8.71 3.64
CA TYR A 180 18.91 -7.69 2.95
C TYR A 180 19.39 -6.30 3.35
N ASN A 181 20.20 -5.67 2.51
CA ASN A 181 20.71 -4.34 2.83
C ASN A 181 19.68 -3.23 2.51
N GLN A 182 19.94 -2.01 3.00
CA GLN A 182 19.06 -0.85 2.84
C GLN A 182 18.79 -0.43 1.38
N ASP A 183 19.64 -0.84 0.45
CA ASP A 183 19.45 -0.57 -0.98
C ASP A 183 18.55 -1.61 -1.66
N GLN A 184 18.25 -2.73 -0.99
CA GLN A 184 17.43 -3.82 -1.51
C GLN A 184 16.04 -3.85 -0.87
N LEU A 185 15.96 -3.74 0.46
CA LEU A 185 14.71 -3.93 1.20
C LEU A 185 14.51 -2.81 2.22
N ILE A 186 13.30 -2.24 2.20
CA ILE A 186 12.87 -1.15 3.07
C ILE A 186 11.61 -1.59 3.79
N PHE A 187 11.56 -1.28 5.09
CA PHE A 187 10.42 -1.55 5.94
C PHE A 187 9.58 -0.29 6.12
N GLU A 188 8.33 -0.32 5.66
CA GLU A 188 7.31 0.66 6.00
C GLU A 188 6.47 0.09 7.14
N PHE A 189 6.52 0.69 8.32
CA PHE A 189 6.01 0.07 9.54
C PHE A 189 4.52 -0.28 9.49
N LEU A 190 3.68 0.61 8.95
CA LEU A 190 2.23 0.47 8.90
C LEU A 190 1.65 1.34 7.78
N ASN A 191 0.73 0.79 6.99
CA ASN A 191 -0.02 1.54 5.99
C ASN A 191 -1.01 2.51 6.64
N GLU A 192 -1.15 3.70 6.04
CA GLU A 192 -2.21 4.68 6.30
C GLU A 192 -2.73 4.70 7.75
N PRO A 193 -1.94 5.13 8.74
CA PRO A 193 -2.46 5.30 10.09
C PRO A 193 -3.64 6.29 10.08
N HIS A 194 -4.83 5.85 10.48
CA HIS A 194 -6.08 6.61 10.45
C HIS A 194 -6.88 6.48 11.75
N GLU A 195 -7.86 7.35 11.94
CA GLU A 195 -8.77 7.41 13.10
C GLU A 195 -8.07 7.61 14.46
N ASP A 196 -8.26 6.73 15.44
CA ASP A 196 -7.76 6.88 16.82
C ASP A 196 -6.22 6.87 16.95
N VAL A 197 -5.52 6.62 15.84
CA VAL A 197 -4.07 6.82 15.67
C VAL A 197 -3.79 8.20 15.07
N GLY A 198 -4.15 9.26 15.79
CA GLY A 198 -3.79 10.63 15.43
C GLY A 198 -2.26 10.89 15.46
N ILE A 199 -1.81 12.03 14.92
CA ILE A 199 -0.38 12.45 14.90
C ILE A 199 0.29 12.40 16.28
N LYS A 200 -0.47 12.63 17.36
CA LYS A 200 0.04 12.54 18.74
C LYS A 200 0.17 11.09 19.20
N GLU A 201 -0.81 10.24 18.91
CA GLU A 201 -0.76 8.80 19.16
C GLU A 201 0.35 8.09 18.37
N TRP A 202 0.56 8.43 17.09
CA TRP A 202 1.62 7.83 16.26
C TRP A 202 3.01 7.96 16.92
N ASN A 203 3.35 9.16 17.37
CA ASN A 203 4.68 9.42 17.97
C ASN A 203 4.75 9.03 19.46
N HIS A 204 3.65 9.12 20.21
CA HIS A 204 3.65 8.86 21.66
C HIS A 204 3.33 7.41 22.02
N ARG A 205 2.35 6.78 21.36
CA ARG A 205 1.89 5.43 21.69
C ARG A 205 2.73 4.34 21.02
N LEU A 206 3.22 4.53 19.79
CA LEU A 206 4.13 3.53 19.21
C LEU A 206 5.49 3.49 19.93
N ASN A 207 5.92 4.61 20.53
CA ASN A 207 7.14 4.76 21.34
C ASN A 207 8.27 3.84 20.85
N LEU A 208 8.58 3.90 19.55
CA LEU A 208 9.70 3.21 18.90
C LEU A 208 11.03 3.84 19.34
N LYS A 209 11.18 4.09 20.64
CA LYS A 209 12.44 4.54 21.22
C LYS A 209 13.40 3.38 21.13
N HIS A 210 14.41 3.58 20.31
CA HIS A 210 15.66 2.82 20.20
C HIS A 210 16.18 2.35 21.55
#